data_AF-A0A6B9G1U2-F1
#
_entry.id   AF-A0A6B9G1U2-F1
#
_cell.length_a   1.000
_cell.length_b   1.000
_cell.length_c   1.000
_cell.angle_alpha   90.00
_cell.angle_beta   90.00
_cell.angle_gamma   90.00
#
_symmetry.space_group_name_H-M   'P 1'
#
loop_
_entity.id
_entity.type
_entity.pdbx_description
1 polymer ?
#
loop_
_entity_poly.entity_id
_entity_poly.type
_entity_poly.pdbx_seq_one_letter_code
_entity_poly.pdbx_strand_id
1 'polypeptide(L)'
;MKMFLTLPLVAFSVASHASDQTQNCEQRKAALQRQMSYAQEYDNKYEIAGLERAITEVKRHCRDSVSRNGNTEEIRRREREVKQLRQKLADAEDALDDARNN
;
A
#
# COMPACT_ATOMS: atom_id res chain seq x y z
N MET A 1 -13.80 0.13 66.43
CA MET A 1 -14.66 -0.31 65.30
C MET A 1 -13.78 -0.47 64.06
N LYS A 2 -13.79 -1.64 63.44
CA LYS A 2 -12.87 -2.07 62.37
C LYS A 2 -13.28 -1.39 61.06
N MET A 3 -12.45 -0.50 60.52
CA MET A 3 -12.71 0.16 59.24
C MET A 3 -12.30 -0.79 58.11
N PHE A 4 -13.28 -1.40 57.45
CA PHE A 4 -13.06 -2.28 56.31
C PHE A 4 -12.60 -1.45 55.10
N LEU A 5 -11.34 -1.63 54.72
CA LEU A 5 -10.74 -1.11 53.50
C LEU A 5 -11.24 -1.97 52.33
N THR A 6 -12.30 -1.53 51.66
CA THR A 6 -12.76 -2.14 50.41
C THR A 6 -12.13 -1.38 49.26
N LEU A 7 -11.12 -2.00 48.63
CA LEU A 7 -10.47 -1.50 47.43
C LEU A 7 -11.31 -1.92 46.21
N PRO A 8 -11.82 -0.98 45.38
CA PRO A 8 -12.58 -1.37 44.20
C PRO A 8 -11.60 -1.95 43.18
N LEU A 9 -11.85 -3.19 42.78
CA LEU A 9 -11.13 -3.86 41.70
C LEU A 9 -11.59 -3.23 40.38
N VAL A 10 -10.81 -2.28 39.86
CA VAL A 10 -11.07 -1.68 38.55
C VAL A 10 -10.75 -2.71 37.48
N ALA A 11 -11.79 -3.34 36.92
CA ALA A 11 -11.66 -4.19 35.75
C ALA A 11 -11.35 -3.31 34.53
N PHE A 12 -10.09 -3.32 34.10
CA PHE A 12 -9.68 -2.67 32.85
C PHE A 12 -10.17 -3.54 31.69
N SER A 13 -11.34 -3.19 31.13
CA SER A 13 -11.81 -3.80 29.89
C SER A 13 -10.91 -3.34 28.76
N VAL A 14 -10.02 -4.21 28.29
CA VAL A 14 -9.23 -3.94 27.08
C VAL A 14 -10.20 -4.01 25.91
N ALA A 15 -10.64 -2.84 25.42
CA ALA A 15 -11.38 -2.77 24.17
C ALA A 15 -10.47 -3.33 23.07
N SER A 16 -10.81 -4.52 22.58
CA SER A 16 -10.16 -5.08 21.39
C SER A 16 -10.56 -4.20 20.21
N HIS A 17 -9.67 -3.30 19.79
CA HIS A 17 -9.83 -2.56 18.55
C HIS A 17 -9.77 -3.57 17.40
N ALA A 18 -10.93 -4.07 16.97
CA ALA A 18 -11.06 -4.72 15.68
C ALA A 18 -10.58 -3.71 14.62
N SER A 19 -9.41 -3.99 14.04
CA SER A 19 -8.79 -3.15 13.02
C SER A 19 -9.79 -2.87 11.91
N ASP A 20 -10.14 -1.60 11.76
CA ASP A 20 -10.92 -1.03 10.68
C ASP A 20 -10.18 -1.31 9.34
N GLN A 21 -10.44 -2.48 8.74
CA GLN A 21 -9.83 -2.90 7.47
C GLN A 21 -10.48 -2.20 6.28
N THR A 22 -11.55 -1.45 6.52
CA THR A 22 -12.39 -0.79 5.52
C THR A 22 -12.09 0.70 5.38
N GLN A 23 -11.71 1.40 6.45
CA GLN A 23 -11.02 2.67 6.30
C GLN A 23 -9.59 2.41 5.79
N ASN A 24 -9.16 3.14 4.75
CA ASN A 24 -7.75 3.30 4.30
C ASN A 24 -7.25 2.44 3.13
N CYS A 25 -8.09 1.73 2.38
CA CYS A 25 -7.64 1.06 1.14
C CYS A 25 -6.98 2.03 0.13
N GLU A 26 -7.62 3.17 -0.15
CA GLU A 26 -7.07 4.21 -1.03
C GLU A 26 -5.82 4.87 -0.42
N GLN A 27 -5.82 5.14 0.88
CA GLN A 27 -4.67 5.75 1.55
C GLN A 27 -3.45 4.81 1.54
N ARG A 28 -3.64 3.51 1.78
CA ARG A 28 -2.60 2.49 1.71
C ARG A 28 -2.07 2.37 0.28
N LYS A 29 -2.95 2.38 -0.73
CA LYS A 29 -2.53 2.38 -2.13
C LYS A 29 -1.72 3.63 -2.48
N ALA A 30 -2.18 4.82 -2.09
CA ALA A 30 -1.48 6.08 -2.34
C ALA A 30 -0.12 6.15 -1.60
N ALA A 31 -0.01 5.59 -0.41
CA ALA A 31 1.27 5.46 0.31
C ALA A 31 2.25 4.55 -0.44
N LEU A 32 1.80 3.37 -0.88
CA LEU A 32 2.64 2.44 -1.65
C LEU A 32 3.06 3.03 -3.01
N GLN A 33 2.19 3.80 -3.66
CA GLN A 33 2.54 4.49 -4.91
C GLN A 33 3.62 5.57 -4.71
N ARG A 34 3.59 6.30 -3.59
CA ARG A 34 4.66 7.26 -3.24
C ARG A 34 5.99 6.57 -2.96
N GLN A 35 5.96 5.41 -2.29
CA GLN A 35 7.16 4.60 -2.10
C GLN A 35 7.69 4.07 -3.44
N MET A 36 6.80 3.70 -4.36
CA MET A 36 7.19 3.25 -5.70
C MET A 36 7.92 4.34 -6.48
N SER A 37 7.43 5.58 -6.45
CA SER A 37 8.13 6.69 -7.11
C SER A 37 9.53 6.93 -6.52
N TYR A 38 9.67 6.81 -5.21
CA TYR A 38 10.98 6.92 -4.56
C TYR A 38 11.90 5.76 -4.96
N ALA A 39 11.43 4.52 -4.91
CA ALA A 39 12.21 3.36 -5.31
C ALA A 39 12.66 3.42 -6.78
N GLN A 40 11.83 3.98 -7.67
CA GLN A 40 12.17 4.23 -9.07
C GLN A 40 13.22 5.33 -9.25
N GLU A 41 13.15 6.41 -8.45
CA GLU A 41 14.13 7.50 -8.50
C GLU A 41 15.56 7.02 -8.20
N TYR A 42 15.70 6.02 -7.32
CA TYR A 42 16.99 5.47 -6.92
C TYR A 42 17.33 4.10 -7.57
N ASP A 43 16.57 3.68 -8.59
CA ASP A 43 16.72 2.38 -9.28
C ASP A 43 16.82 1.17 -8.32
N ASN A 44 16.06 1.19 -7.23
CA ASN A 44 16.06 0.10 -6.25
C ASN A 44 15.16 -1.05 -6.71
N LYS A 45 15.67 -1.89 -7.62
CA LYS A 45 14.92 -2.99 -8.26
C LYS A 45 14.28 -3.96 -7.26
N TYR A 46 14.90 -4.21 -6.12
CA TYR A 46 14.35 -5.09 -5.08
C TYR A 46 13.14 -4.46 -4.37
N GLU A 47 13.25 -3.18 -4.03
CA GLU A 47 12.17 -2.43 -3.38
C GLU A 47 10.99 -2.24 -4.34
N ILE A 48 11.27 -1.92 -5.61
CA ILE A 48 10.28 -1.89 -6.69
C ILE A 48 9.50 -3.22 -6.69
N ALA A 49 10.18 -4.36 -6.84
CA ALA A 49 9.52 -5.67 -6.90
C ALA A 49 8.69 -6.01 -5.65
N GLY A 50 9.13 -5.58 -4.46
CA GLY A 50 8.37 -5.71 -3.22
C GLY A 50 7.11 -4.85 -3.21
N LEU A 51 7.22 -3.60 -3.63
CA LEU A 51 6.11 -2.65 -3.72
C LEU A 51 5.08 -3.08 -4.76
N GLU A 52 5.49 -3.70 -5.86
CA GLU A 52 4.56 -4.26 -6.86
C GLU A 52 3.66 -5.35 -6.26
N ARG A 53 4.25 -6.25 -5.46
CA ARG A 53 3.51 -7.30 -4.76
C ARG A 53 2.56 -6.70 -3.73
N ALA A 54 3.03 -5.74 -2.94
CA ALA A 54 2.20 -5.06 -1.94
C ALA A 54 1.00 -4.33 -2.56
N ILE A 55 1.20 -3.62 -3.68
CA ILE A 55 0.12 -2.95 -4.41
C ILE A 55 -0.89 -3.96 -4.95
N THR A 56 -0.42 -5.08 -5.49
CA THR A 56 -1.29 -6.16 -5.99
C THR A 56 -2.14 -6.75 -4.88
N GLU A 57 -1.54 -6.96 -3.71
CA GLU A 57 -2.21 -7.53 -2.54
C GLU A 57 -3.25 -6.58 -1.95
N VAL A 58 -2.93 -5.28 -1.86
CA VAL A 58 -3.90 -4.24 -1.48
C VAL A 58 -5.07 -4.22 -2.47
N LYS A 59 -4.83 -4.28 -3.78
CA LYS A 59 -5.92 -4.32 -4.76
C LYS A 59 -6.78 -5.57 -4.63
N ARG A 60 -6.17 -6.73 -4.40
CA ARG A 60 -6.86 -8.01 -4.25
C ARG A 60 -7.82 -7.97 -3.06
N HIS A 61 -7.35 -7.49 -1.92
CA HIS A 61 -8.13 -7.44 -0.69
C HIS A 61 -9.09 -6.26 -0.59
N CYS A 62 -8.74 -5.12 -1.18
CA CYS A 62 -9.63 -3.96 -1.19
C CYS A 62 -10.79 -4.12 -2.17
N ARG A 63 -10.75 -5.08 -3.10
CA ARG A 63 -11.90 -5.38 -3.98
C ARG A 63 -13.12 -5.86 -3.20
N ASP A 64 -12.91 -6.50 -2.05
CA ASP A 64 -13.98 -7.03 -1.19
C ASP A 64 -14.60 -5.95 -0.29
N SER A 65 -13.93 -4.80 -0.10
CA SER A 65 -14.40 -3.68 0.74
C SER A 65 -14.89 -2.46 -0.03
N VAL A 66 -14.62 -2.36 -1.35
CA VAL A 66 -15.09 -1.24 -2.17
C VAL A 66 -16.57 -1.43 -2.50
N SER A 67 -17.38 -0.90 -1.58
CA SER A 67 -18.74 -0.48 -1.88
C SER A 67 -18.74 0.33 -3.18
N ARG A 68 -19.66 -0.03 -4.07
CA ARG A 68 -19.91 0.58 -5.38
C ARG A 68 -19.94 2.11 -5.22
N ASN A 69 -19.40 2.83 -6.21
CA ASN A 69 -19.55 4.27 -6.49
C ASN A 69 -18.28 5.11 -6.26
N GLY A 70 -17.42 5.23 -7.28
CA GLY A 70 -16.53 6.41 -7.41
C GLY A 70 -15.12 6.12 -7.94
N ASN A 71 -14.35 5.26 -7.28
CA ASN A 71 -12.88 5.30 -7.41
C ASN A 71 -12.28 4.32 -8.43
N THR A 72 -13.09 3.42 -8.99
CA THR A 72 -12.58 2.36 -9.90
C THR A 72 -11.89 2.92 -11.15
N GLU A 73 -12.38 4.04 -11.69
CA GLU A 73 -11.82 4.59 -12.93
C GLU A 73 -10.49 5.33 -12.70
N GLU A 74 -10.33 6.01 -11.56
CA GLU A 74 -9.04 6.62 -11.18
C GLU A 74 -8.00 5.55 -10.88
N ILE A 75 -8.40 4.45 -10.22
CA ILE A 75 -7.56 3.28 -10.00
C ILE A 75 -7.07 2.72 -11.33
N ARG A 76 -7.97 2.49 -12.29
CA ARG A 76 -7.62 1.99 -13.63
C ARG A 76 -6.72 2.96 -14.39
N ARG A 77 -6.96 4.27 -14.27
CA ARG A 77 -6.11 5.29 -14.89
C ARG A 77 -4.68 5.20 -14.35
N ARG A 78 -4.51 5.20 -13.03
CA ARG A 78 -3.19 5.09 -12.39
C ARG A 78 -2.52 3.75 -12.70
N GLU A 79 -3.28 2.67 -12.87
CA GLU A 79 -2.76 1.38 -13.34
C GLU A 79 -2.21 1.43 -14.76
N ARG A 80 -2.94 2.08 -15.68
CA ARG A 80 -2.48 2.30 -17.06
C ARG A 80 -1.19 3.11 -17.07
N GLU A 81 -1.11 4.15 -16.25
CA GLU A 81 0.06 5.02 -16.14
C GLU A 81 1.27 4.26 -15.61
N VAL A 82 1.13 3.48 -14.54
CA VAL A 82 2.20 2.60 -14.04
C VAL A 82 2.67 1.62 -15.12
N LYS A 83 1.74 1.01 -15.87
CA LYS A 83 2.09 0.10 -16.96
C LYS A 83 2.93 0.81 -18.04
N GLN A 84 2.53 2.02 -18.45
CA GLN A 84 3.27 2.80 -19.44
C GLN A 84 4.66 3.20 -18.94
N LEU A 85 4.79 3.58 -17.66
CA LEU A 85 6.08 3.94 -17.07
C LEU A 85 7.03 2.75 -17.00
N ARG A 86 6.54 1.56 -16.65
CA ARG A 86 7.36 0.33 -16.68
C ARG A 86 7.85 0.00 -18.07
N GLN A 87 7.01 0.19 -19.08
CA GLN A 87 7.40 -0.06 -20.46
C GLN A 87 8.48 0.91 -20.92
N LYS A 88 8.33 2.20 -20.61
CA LYS A 88 9.36 3.20 -20.87
C LYS A 88 10.68 2.91 -20.14
N LEU A 89 10.60 2.38 -18.92
CA LEU A 89 11.78 1.99 -18.15
C LEU A 89 12.51 0.83 -18.85
N ALA A 90 11.78 -0.21 -19.26
CA ALA A 90 12.35 -1.33 -20.00
C ALA A 90 12.99 -0.86 -21.33
N ASP A 91 12.28 -0.03 -22.10
CA ASP A 91 12.81 0.53 -23.36
C ASP A 91 14.10 1.35 -23.11
N ALA A 92 14.16 2.09 -22.00
CA ALA A 92 15.34 2.88 -21.63
C ALA A 92 16.50 2.01 -21.14
N GLU A 93 16.23 0.93 -20.41
CA GLU A 93 17.23 -0.07 -20.00
C GLU A 93 17.84 -0.77 -21.22
N ASP A 94 17.01 -1.21 -22.17
CA ASP A 94 17.45 -1.85 -23.42
C ASP A 94 18.36 -0.90 -24.22
N ALA A 95 17.94 0.36 -24.39
CA ALA A 95 18.73 1.37 -25.09
C ALA A 95 20.09 1.65 -24.40
N LEU A 96 20.13 1.57 -23.06
CA LEU A 96 21.36 1.73 -22.28
C LEU A 96 22.31 0.54 -22.46
N ASP A 97 21.77 -0.68 -22.51
CA ASP A 97 22.57 -1.88 -22.77
C ASP A 97 23.09 -1.91 -24.22
N ASP A 98 22.30 -1.50 -25.21
CA ASP A 98 22.74 -1.36 -26.60
C ASP A 98 23.89 -0.35 -26.72
N ALA A 99 23.78 0.80 -26.05
CA ALA A 99 24.82 1.83 -26.05
C ALA A 99 26.09 1.41 -25.30
N ARG A 100 26.00 0.45 -24.37
CA ARG A 100 27.15 -0.07 -23.63
C ARG A 100 27.90 -1.17 -24.38
N ASN A 101 27.22 -1.90 -25.25
CA ASN A 101 27.75 -3.07 -25.96
C ASN A 101 28.24 -2.76 -27.39
N ASN A 102 28.28 -1.48 -27.78
CA ASN A 102 28.76 -0.96 -29.06
C ASN A 102 29.82 0.13 -28.85
#